data_AF-A0A820AAM5-F1
#
_entry.id   AF-A0A820AAM5-F1
#
_cell.length_a   1.000
_cell.length_b   1.000
_cell.length_c   1.000
_cell.angle_alpha   90.00
_cell.angle_beta   90.00
_cell.angle_gamma   90.00
#
_symmetry.space_group_name_H-M   'P 1'
#
loop_
_entity.id
_entity.type
_entity.pdbx_description
1 polymer ?
#
loop_
_entity_poly.entity_id
_entity_poly.type
_entity_poly.pdbx_seq_one_letter_code
_entity_poly.pdbx_strand_id
1 'polypeptide(L)'
;MTCHPQQSHFITVREFGNSTLYPGKQTVESITNVLADDFAQRILDSCRDVLYPDSDQHSLNTMCGRPYDRCTKESLFNYLGLDNPSQPFPIYFNLTNNTCQNNYYNQSTFQCNEPVHTQYENQPMCDHSDCPKAPPKPSPPDVPGKYSNISIRMTELIIVPDNQTFQTHYYLSPPGPLSEIVVGPALDLNFLTQVLDLQTNILNLEGYLPPDNISVRLTDICLKPSNTNCAVFSVLQYFQNSRDNLNKSIGDDFFLYADYITHIFQCSTKKPSLNDALLNLSCFSDFGGIIHPTVVFSNYPNTKHTIEAKGLVITIIIENSNKPEKIQKAEAWEKAFINYMQNFTAIQDSLRAEKRLNELANFTVYYSNEHSIKNELNTMIWSNNQSNIK
;
A
#
# COMPACT_ATOMS: atom_id res chain seq x y z
N MET A 1 -26.45 -1.70 -23.34
CA MET A 1 -26.40 -2.35 -24.68
C MET A 1 -27.01 -3.75 -24.66
N THR A 2 -26.51 -4.68 -23.84
CA THR A 2 -26.81 -6.12 -23.93
C THR A 2 -28.25 -6.53 -23.62
N CYS A 3 -28.86 -5.97 -22.56
CA CYS A 3 -30.14 -6.46 -22.03
C CYS A 3 -31.26 -5.42 -22.06
N HIS A 4 -31.11 -4.33 -22.82
CA HIS A 4 -32.11 -3.27 -22.86
C HIS A 4 -33.40 -3.78 -23.53
N PRO A 5 -34.61 -3.59 -22.94
CA PRO A 5 -35.85 -4.14 -23.49
C PRO A 5 -36.19 -3.60 -24.89
N GLN A 6 -35.64 -2.44 -25.23
CA GLN A 6 -35.80 -1.77 -26.53
C GLN A 6 -34.52 -1.81 -27.38
N GLN A 7 -33.68 -2.84 -27.22
CA GLN A 7 -32.37 -2.96 -27.90
C GLN A 7 -32.44 -2.74 -29.42
N SER A 8 -33.49 -3.24 -30.09
CA SER A 8 -33.68 -3.10 -31.54
C SER A 8 -33.86 -1.66 -32.03
N HIS A 9 -34.09 -0.68 -31.15
CA HIS A 9 -34.21 0.73 -31.54
C HIS A 9 -32.86 1.37 -31.86
N PHE A 10 -31.78 0.93 -31.23
CA PHE A 10 -30.47 1.57 -31.33
C PHE A 10 -29.34 0.60 -31.71
N ILE A 11 -29.64 -0.68 -31.89
CA ILE A 11 -28.68 -1.68 -32.38
C ILE A 11 -29.21 -2.33 -33.66
N THR A 12 -28.32 -2.49 -34.63
CA THR A 12 -28.57 -3.27 -35.86
C THR A 12 -27.47 -4.31 -36.03
N VAL A 13 -27.84 -5.56 -36.32
CA VAL A 13 -26.86 -6.59 -36.66
C VAL A 13 -26.30 -6.30 -38.04
N ARG A 14 -24.96 -6.31 -38.14
CA ARG A 14 -24.25 -6.04 -39.38
C ARG A 14 -23.90 -7.34 -40.10
N GLU A 15 -23.42 -8.33 -39.35
CA GLU A 15 -23.02 -9.63 -39.89
C GLU A 15 -23.55 -10.77 -39.04
N PHE A 16 -24.00 -11.82 -39.73
CA PHE A 16 -24.47 -13.06 -39.13
C PHE A 16 -23.52 -14.20 -39.50
N GLY A 17 -23.32 -15.12 -38.56
CA GLY A 17 -22.59 -16.36 -38.75
C GLY A 17 -23.50 -17.57 -38.54
N ASN A 18 -22.94 -18.77 -38.73
CA ASN A 18 -23.64 -20.02 -38.43
C ASN A 18 -23.10 -20.60 -37.13
N SER A 19 -24.01 -20.95 -36.21
CA SER A 19 -23.61 -21.54 -34.93
C SER A 19 -23.07 -22.95 -35.14
N THR A 20 -21.84 -23.17 -34.67
CA THR A 20 -21.21 -24.51 -34.60
C THR A 20 -21.74 -25.34 -33.43
N LEU A 21 -22.27 -24.68 -32.39
CA LEU A 21 -22.83 -25.31 -31.19
C LEU A 21 -24.30 -25.68 -31.36
N TYR A 22 -25.05 -24.91 -32.15
CA TYR A 22 -26.49 -25.10 -32.36
C TYR A 22 -26.83 -25.12 -33.86
N PRO A 23 -26.82 -26.31 -34.49
CA PRO A 23 -27.10 -26.44 -35.92
C PRO A 23 -28.42 -25.78 -36.33
N GLY A 24 -28.37 -24.95 -37.38
CA GLY A 24 -29.53 -24.20 -37.88
C GLY A 24 -29.83 -22.88 -37.13
N LYS A 25 -29.01 -22.49 -36.15
CA LYS A 25 -29.06 -21.17 -35.50
C LYS A 25 -27.96 -20.26 -36.04
N GLN A 26 -28.26 -18.96 -36.09
CA GLN A 26 -27.31 -17.93 -36.48
C GLN A 26 -26.60 -17.34 -35.26
N THR A 27 -25.32 -17.01 -35.42
CA THR A 27 -24.53 -16.18 -34.50
C THR A 27 -24.54 -14.74 -34.99
N VAL A 28 -24.30 -13.80 -34.07
CA VAL A 28 -24.10 -12.39 -34.39
C VAL A 28 -22.59 -12.16 -34.39
N GLU A 29 -22.04 -11.81 -35.56
CA GLU A 29 -20.59 -11.64 -35.74
C GLU A 29 -20.17 -10.18 -35.61
N SER A 30 -21.05 -9.24 -35.97
CA SER A 30 -20.82 -7.82 -35.71
C SER A 30 -22.12 -7.02 -35.63
N ILE A 31 -22.09 -5.92 -34.88
CA ILE A 31 -23.25 -5.02 -34.71
C ILE A 31 -22.87 -3.57 -34.93
N THR A 32 -23.86 -2.75 -35.29
CA THR A 32 -23.79 -1.29 -35.20
C THR A 32 -24.65 -0.82 -34.04
N ASN A 33 -24.10 0.03 -33.18
CA ASN A 33 -24.80 0.64 -32.05
C ASN A 33 -24.78 2.17 -32.22
N VAL A 34 -25.96 2.78 -32.31
CA VAL A 34 -26.12 4.21 -32.50
C VAL A 34 -26.30 4.88 -31.15
N LEU A 35 -25.40 5.79 -30.80
CA LEU A 35 -25.40 6.52 -29.53
C LEU A 35 -25.59 8.02 -29.80
N ALA A 36 -26.24 8.71 -28.88
CA ALA A 36 -26.22 10.17 -28.89
C ALA A 36 -24.78 10.68 -28.65
N ASP A 37 -24.38 11.69 -29.43
CA ASP A 37 -23.04 12.28 -29.34
C ASP A 37 -22.76 12.89 -27.95
N ASP A 38 -23.76 13.58 -27.38
CA ASP A 38 -23.71 14.14 -26.04
C ASP A 38 -23.62 13.06 -24.96
N PHE A 39 -24.27 11.90 -25.17
CA PHE A 39 -24.18 10.77 -24.26
C PHE A 39 -22.77 10.19 -24.21
N ALA A 40 -22.12 10.02 -25.38
CA ALA A 40 -20.74 9.56 -25.45
C ALA A 40 -19.76 10.54 -24.80
N GLN A 41 -19.98 11.84 -24.96
CA GLN A 41 -19.16 12.86 -24.28
C GLN A 41 -19.32 12.80 -22.76
N ARG A 42 -20.56 12.66 -22.25
CA ARG A 42 -20.78 12.56 -20.79
C ARG A 42 -20.07 11.35 -20.17
N ILE A 43 -20.01 10.22 -20.88
CA ILE A 43 -19.26 9.04 -20.43
C ILE A 43 -17.75 9.31 -20.36
N LEU A 44 -17.18 9.95 -21.40
CA LEU A 44 -15.78 10.32 -21.37
C LEU A 44 -15.48 11.27 -20.21
N ASP A 45 -16.31 12.30 -20.04
CA ASP A 45 -16.13 13.33 -19.02
C ASP A 45 -16.24 12.78 -17.59
N SER A 46 -17.13 11.82 -17.33
CA SER A 46 -17.29 11.22 -16.00
C SER A 46 -16.08 10.37 -15.59
N CYS A 47 -15.35 9.83 -16.56
CA CYS A 47 -14.23 8.92 -16.32
C CYS A 47 -12.86 9.56 -16.62
N ARG A 48 -12.84 10.83 -17.03
CA ARG A 48 -11.65 11.49 -17.56
C ARG A 48 -10.47 11.41 -16.60
N ASP A 49 -10.69 11.81 -15.36
CA ASP A 49 -9.62 12.03 -14.40
C ASP A 49 -9.38 10.85 -13.46
N VAL A 50 -10.01 9.69 -13.74
CA VAL A 50 -9.86 8.49 -12.92
C VAL A 50 -8.45 7.92 -13.05
N LEU A 51 -7.78 7.74 -11.91
CA LEU A 51 -6.41 7.29 -11.84
C LEU A 51 -6.32 5.77 -11.71
N TYR A 52 -5.31 5.20 -12.33
CA TYR A 52 -4.94 3.80 -12.16
C TYR A 52 -4.26 3.64 -10.79
N PRO A 53 -4.76 2.76 -9.90
CA PRO A 53 -4.27 2.68 -8.52
C PRO A 53 -2.77 2.42 -8.37
N ASP A 54 -2.15 1.80 -9.38
CA ASP A 54 -0.75 1.36 -9.35
C ASP A 54 0.27 2.37 -9.90
N SER A 55 -0.15 3.45 -10.58
CA SER A 55 0.82 4.27 -11.32
C SER A 55 0.58 5.77 -11.31
N ASP A 56 -0.48 6.26 -10.64
CA ASP A 56 -0.88 7.68 -10.70
C ASP A 56 -1.10 8.14 -12.17
N GLN A 57 -1.33 7.20 -13.08
CA GLN A 57 -1.62 7.46 -14.49
C GLN A 57 -3.12 7.38 -14.74
N HIS A 58 -3.62 8.16 -15.69
CA HIS A 58 -5.03 8.10 -16.07
C HIS A 58 -5.40 6.73 -16.66
N SER A 59 -6.51 6.15 -16.18
CA SER A 59 -7.03 4.87 -16.66
C SER A 59 -7.31 4.88 -18.18
N LEU A 60 -7.62 6.06 -18.73
CA LEU A 60 -7.82 6.26 -20.17
C LEU A 60 -6.58 5.98 -21.02
N ASN A 61 -5.36 6.03 -20.48
CA ASN A 61 -4.15 5.62 -21.21
C ASN A 61 -4.26 4.16 -21.71
N THR A 62 -4.96 3.31 -20.96
CA THR A 62 -5.14 1.89 -21.28
C THR A 62 -6.47 1.63 -22.01
N MET A 63 -7.48 2.48 -21.78
CA MET A 63 -8.84 2.26 -22.28
C MET A 63 -9.19 3.04 -23.55
N CYS A 64 -8.28 3.85 -24.09
CA CYS A 64 -8.57 4.72 -25.24
C CYS A 64 -7.75 4.41 -26.50
N GLY A 65 -6.84 3.43 -26.44
CA GLY A 65 -5.90 3.11 -27.53
C GLY A 65 -4.92 4.23 -27.87
N ARG A 66 -4.90 5.31 -27.09
CA ARG A 66 -4.12 6.53 -27.28
C ARG A 66 -3.85 7.16 -25.91
N PRO A 67 -2.82 8.03 -25.80
CA PRO A 67 -2.56 8.78 -24.56
C PRO A 67 -3.76 9.61 -24.10
N TYR A 68 -3.92 9.74 -22.77
CA TYR A 68 -5.02 10.41 -22.08
C TYR A 68 -5.32 11.81 -22.61
N ASP A 69 -4.28 12.62 -22.85
CA ASP A 69 -4.38 13.99 -23.33
C ASP A 69 -4.97 14.09 -24.74
N ARG A 70 -4.89 13.01 -25.52
CA ARG A 70 -5.44 12.87 -26.87
C ARG A 70 -6.65 11.94 -26.94
N CYS A 71 -7.18 11.53 -25.80
CA CYS A 71 -8.38 10.71 -25.76
C CYS A 71 -9.64 11.56 -26.04
N THR A 72 -10.36 11.16 -27.07
CA THR A 72 -11.64 11.73 -27.51
C THR A 72 -12.76 10.69 -27.33
N LYS A 73 -14.02 11.11 -27.38
CA LYS A 73 -15.15 10.16 -27.29
C LYS A 73 -15.11 9.18 -28.47
N GLU A 74 -14.73 9.64 -29.66
CA GLU A 74 -14.59 8.80 -30.84
C GLU A 74 -13.50 7.75 -30.64
N SER A 75 -12.32 8.13 -30.15
CA SER A 75 -11.25 7.17 -29.89
C SER A 75 -11.59 6.18 -28.77
N LEU A 76 -12.26 6.65 -27.71
CA LEU A 76 -12.68 5.78 -26.61
C LEU A 76 -13.67 4.71 -27.12
N PHE A 77 -14.74 5.12 -27.80
CA PHE A 77 -15.72 4.17 -28.32
C PHE A 77 -15.17 3.31 -29.46
N ASN A 78 -14.25 3.83 -30.28
CA ASN A 78 -13.53 3.02 -31.27
C ASN A 78 -12.68 1.95 -30.60
N TYR A 79 -11.97 2.29 -29.51
CA TYR A 79 -11.20 1.31 -28.76
C TYR A 79 -12.11 0.24 -28.15
N LEU A 80 -13.17 0.65 -27.45
CA LEU A 80 -14.11 -0.28 -26.81
C LEU A 80 -14.82 -1.23 -27.78
N GLY A 81 -14.98 -0.83 -29.05
CA GLY A 81 -15.74 -1.56 -30.06
C GLY A 81 -14.94 -2.19 -31.19
N LEU A 82 -13.68 -1.78 -31.43
CA LEU A 82 -12.87 -2.26 -32.55
C LEU A 82 -11.42 -2.54 -32.16
N ASP A 83 -10.75 -1.64 -31.44
CA ASP A 83 -9.30 -1.76 -31.22
C ASP A 83 -8.92 -2.54 -29.95
N ASN A 84 -9.87 -2.80 -29.03
CA ASN A 84 -9.63 -3.57 -27.81
C ASN A 84 -9.45 -5.07 -28.13
N PRO A 85 -8.27 -5.66 -27.89
CA PRO A 85 -8.01 -7.07 -28.21
C PRO A 85 -8.81 -8.06 -27.35
N SER A 86 -9.40 -7.60 -26.24
CA SER A 86 -10.20 -8.43 -25.34
C SER A 86 -11.69 -8.40 -25.66
N GLN A 87 -12.13 -7.68 -26.69
CA GLN A 87 -13.54 -7.68 -27.06
C GLN A 87 -13.96 -8.99 -27.74
N PRO A 88 -15.17 -9.49 -27.47
CA PRO A 88 -15.61 -10.79 -28.00
C PRO A 88 -15.95 -10.75 -29.49
N PHE A 89 -16.48 -9.63 -29.99
CA PHE A 89 -16.81 -9.42 -31.40
C PHE A 89 -16.86 -7.90 -31.72
N PRO A 90 -16.68 -7.49 -32.98
CA PRO A 90 -16.69 -6.08 -33.38
C PRO A 90 -18.03 -5.37 -33.12
N ILE A 91 -17.96 -4.20 -32.49
CA ILE A 91 -19.07 -3.30 -32.23
C ILE A 91 -18.76 -1.94 -32.86
N TYR A 92 -19.53 -1.57 -33.89
CA TYR A 92 -19.39 -0.28 -34.56
C TYR A 92 -20.26 0.76 -33.84
N PHE A 93 -19.65 1.63 -33.05
CA PHE A 93 -20.35 2.75 -32.41
C PHE A 93 -20.50 3.92 -33.39
N ASN A 94 -21.74 4.35 -33.62
CA ASN A 94 -22.06 5.51 -34.45
C ASN A 94 -22.61 6.64 -33.57
N LEU A 95 -21.90 7.76 -33.49
CA LEU A 95 -22.31 8.90 -32.69
C LEU A 95 -23.17 9.86 -33.52
N THR A 96 -24.36 10.20 -33.04
CA THR A 96 -25.31 11.06 -33.75
C THR A 96 -25.74 12.26 -32.93
N ASN A 97 -25.79 13.43 -33.59
CA ASN A 97 -26.42 14.65 -33.09
C ASN A 97 -27.86 14.82 -33.63
N ASN A 98 -28.34 13.88 -34.43
CA ASN A 98 -29.62 13.99 -35.11
C ASN A 98 -30.78 13.59 -34.17
N THR A 99 -31.31 14.57 -33.46
CA THR A 99 -32.47 14.39 -32.57
C THR A 99 -33.78 14.10 -33.32
N CYS A 100 -33.79 14.19 -34.66
CA CYS A 100 -34.97 13.88 -35.47
C CYS A 100 -35.15 12.38 -35.73
N GLN A 101 -34.14 11.55 -35.47
CA GLN A 101 -34.24 10.09 -35.60
C GLN A 101 -34.32 9.45 -34.22
N ASN A 102 -35.41 8.76 -33.87
CA ASN A 102 -35.54 8.12 -32.55
C ASN A 102 -34.80 6.77 -32.43
N ASN A 103 -33.78 6.52 -33.25
CA ASN A 103 -33.08 5.24 -33.36
C ASN A 103 -31.66 5.27 -32.76
N TYR A 104 -31.48 5.99 -31.66
CA TYR A 104 -30.22 6.07 -30.94
C TYR A 104 -30.43 5.90 -29.43
N TYR A 105 -29.38 5.45 -28.74
CA TYR A 105 -29.37 5.32 -27.30
C TYR A 105 -28.95 6.64 -26.65
N ASN A 106 -29.77 7.15 -25.74
CA ASN A 106 -29.47 8.30 -24.91
C ASN A 106 -30.13 8.11 -23.54
N GLN A 107 -29.32 7.81 -22.52
CA GLN A 107 -29.78 7.74 -21.14
C GLN A 107 -29.07 8.79 -20.27
N SER A 108 -29.66 9.04 -19.11
CA SER A 108 -29.00 9.82 -18.06
C SER A 108 -27.71 9.14 -17.63
N THR A 109 -26.70 9.95 -17.37
CA THR A 109 -25.39 9.54 -16.86
C THR A 109 -25.15 10.25 -15.53
N PHE A 110 -24.36 9.66 -14.66
CA PHE A 110 -23.91 10.34 -13.43
C PHE A 110 -22.60 11.08 -13.68
N GLN A 111 -22.48 12.30 -13.19
CA GLN A 111 -21.22 13.03 -13.12
C GLN A 111 -20.36 12.50 -11.97
N CYS A 112 -19.04 12.71 -12.05
CA CYS A 112 -18.14 12.20 -11.03
C CYS A 112 -18.29 12.91 -9.66
N ASN A 113 -18.84 14.13 -9.66
CA ASN A 113 -19.06 14.95 -8.47
C ASN A 113 -20.47 14.83 -7.87
N GLU A 114 -21.28 13.87 -8.33
CA GLU A 114 -22.60 13.59 -7.78
C GLU A 114 -22.70 12.14 -7.29
N PRO A 115 -23.48 11.86 -6.23
CA PRO A 115 -23.70 10.51 -5.76
C PRO A 115 -24.57 9.72 -6.73
N VAL A 116 -24.33 8.42 -6.82
CA VAL A 116 -25.16 7.49 -7.59
C VAL A 116 -26.24 6.94 -6.68
N HIS A 117 -27.49 7.34 -6.92
CA HIS A 117 -28.65 6.81 -6.20
C HIS A 117 -29.66 6.21 -7.18
N THR A 118 -29.70 4.88 -7.22
CA THR A 118 -30.65 4.11 -8.03
C THR A 118 -31.35 3.08 -7.15
N GLN A 119 -32.35 2.40 -7.71
CA GLN A 119 -33.01 1.28 -7.02
C GLN A 119 -32.07 0.10 -6.71
N TYR A 120 -30.88 0.05 -7.30
CA TYR A 120 -29.91 -1.04 -7.15
C TYR A 120 -28.61 -0.60 -6.44
N GLU A 121 -28.28 0.69 -6.50
CA GLU A 121 -27.00 1.21 -6.03
C GLU A 121 -27.19 2.49 -5.23
N ASN A 122 -26.43 2.61 -4.16
CA ASN A 122 -26.35 3.82 -3.36
C ASN A 122 -24.87 4.09 -3.04
N GLN A 123 -24.20 4.81 -3.95
CA GLN A 123 -22.77 5.11 -3.84
C GLN A 123 -22.52 6.61 -3.62
N PRO A 124 -21.53 6.96 -2.78
CA PRO A 124 -21.08 8.35 -2.67
C PRO A 124 -20.47 8.85 -3.98
N MET A 125 -20.33 10.17 -4.11
CA MET A 125 -19.57 10.78 -5.22
C MET A 125 -18.11 10.33 -5.23
N CYS A 126 -17.41 10.51 -6.35
CA CYS A 126 -15.99 10.20 -6.47
C CYS A 126 -15.13 11.06 -5.53
N ASP A 127 -13.98 10.53 -5.12
CA ASP A 127 -12.97 11.29 -4.38
C ASP A 127 -12.33 12.35 -5.30
N HIS A 128 -11.85 13.46 -4.71
CA HIS A 128 -11.23 14.57 -5.47
C HIS A 128 -10.02 14.13 -6.31
N SER A 129 -9.32 13.07 -5.89
CA SER A 129 -8.21 12.47 -6.64
C SER A 129 -8.63 11.87 -7.98
N ASP A 130 -9.83 11.30 -8.06
CA ASP A 130 -10.37 10.67 -9.27
C ASP A 130 -11.32 11.61 -10.05
N CYS A 131 -11.72 12.72 -9.41
CA CYS A 131 -12.63 13.71 -9.96
C CYS A 131 -12.29 15.09 -9.38
N PRO A 132 -11.49 15.91 -10.08
CA PRO A 132 -11.16 17.26 -9.63
C PRO A 132 -12.38 18.19 -9.43
N LYS A 133 -13.52 17.85 -10.04
CA LYS A 133 -14.80 18.54 -9.86
C LYS A 133 -15.50 18.18 -8.55
N ALA A 134 -15.16 17.05 -7.92
CA ALA A 134 -15.68 16.69 -6.62
C ALA A 134 -15.08 17.61 -5.55
N PRO A 135 -15.83 17.99 -4.51
CA PRO A 135 -15.29 18.77 -3.42
C PRO A 135 -14.11 18.02 -2.76
N PRO A 136 -12.98 18.70 -2.46
CA PRO A 136 -11.95 18.09 -1.63
C PRO A 136 -12.59 17.70 -0.30
N LYS A 137 -12.22 16.52 0.23
CA LYS A 137 -12.63 16.13 1.58
C LYS A 137 -12.27 17.29 2.51
N PRO A 138 -13.20 17.75 3.38
CA PRO A 138 -12.89 18.77 4.35
C PRO A 138 -11.62 18.35 5.08
N SER A 139 -10.66 19.27 5.22
CA SER A 139 -9.60 19.07 6.19
C SER A 139 -10.29 18.68 7.50
N PRO A 140 -9.86 17.59 8.18
CA PRO A 140 -10.43 17.24 9.47
C PRO A 140 -10.49 18.52 10.30
N PRO A 141 -11.64 18.86 10.92
CA PRO A 141 -11.67 20.01 11.80
C PRO A 141 -10.49 19.89 12.75
N ASP A 142 -9.81 21.00 13.05
CA ASP A 142 -8.90 21.09 14.18
C ASP A 142 -9.74 20.80 15.43
N VAL A 143 -9.97 19.52 15.70
CA VAL A 143 -10.41 19.06 16.99
C VAL A 143 -9.19 19.33 17.85
N PRO A 144 -9.20 20.32 18.78
CA PRO A 144 -8.19 20.35 19.81
C PRO A 144 -8.26 18.98 20.44
N GLY A 145 -7.24 18.16 20.15
CA GLY A 145 -7.35 16.73 20.35
C GLY A 145 -7.79 16.50 21.77
N LYS A 146 -9.02 16.03 21.94
CA LYS A 146 -9.39 15.31 23.14
C LYS A 146 -8.74 13.95 22.98
N TYR A 147 -7.41 13.96 22.94
CA TYR A 147 -6.60 12.80 23.18
C TYR A 147 -7.09 12.34 24.54
N SER A 148 -7.87 11.26 24.56
CA SER A 148 -7.80 10.34 25.69
C SER A 148 -6.31 10.27 26.02
N ASN A 149 -5.93 10.66 27.24
CA ASN A 149 -4.55 10.71 27.72
C ASN A 149 -3.92 9.30 27.67
N ILE A 150 -3.72 8.76 26.46
CA ILE A 150 -2.92 7.59 26.20
C ILE A 150 -1.52 8.15 26.17
N SER A 151 -0.95 8.25 27.37
CA SER A 151 0.48 8.46 27.49
C SER A 151 1.13 7.15 27.02
N ILE A 152 1.99 7.26 26.02
CA ILE A 152 2.72 6.14 25.42
C ILE A 152 4.21 6.39 25.55
N ARG A 153 4.97 5.30 25.65
CA ARG A 153 6.43 5.31 25.55
C ARG A 153 6.83 4.66 24.24
N MET A 154 7.87 5.20 23.61
CA MET A 154 8.32 4.74 22.30
C MET A 154 9.75 4.21 22.38
N THR A 155 9.97 3.07 21.74
CA THR A 155 11.29 2.57 21.38
C THR A 155 11.37 2.54 19.86
N GLU A 156 12.32 3.25 19.28
CA GLU A 156 12.43 3.44 17.83
C GLU A 156 13.78 2.95 17.32
N LEU A 157 13.76 2.31 16.15
CA LEU A 157 14.94 1.93 15.40
C LEU A 157 14.84 2.47 13.98
N ILE A 158 15.93 3.04 13.48
CA ILE A 158 16.11 3.40 12.07
C ILE A 158 17.20 2.49 11.52
N ILE A 159 16.86 1.70 10.51
CA ILE A 159 17.74 0.70 9.94
C ILE A 159 18.01 1.02 8.48
N VAL A 160 19.28 1.16 8.12
CA VAL A 160 19.73 1.59 6.80
C VAL A 160 20.65 0.51 6.23
N PRO A 161 20.31 -0.12 5.08
CA PRO A 161 21.19 -1.09 4.44
C PRO A 161 22.52 -0.44 4.04
N ASP A 162 23.62 -1.17 4.20
CA ASP A 162 24.95 -0.66 3.86
C ASP A 162 25.11 -0.52 2.34
N ASN A 163 24.46 -1.40 1.56
CA ASN A 163 24.31 -1.24 0.13
C ASN A 163 23.14 -0.30 -0.19
N GLN A 164 23.42 0.80 -0.89
CA GLN A 164 22.44 1.83 -1.25
C GLN A 164 22.02 1.77 -2.74
N THR A 165 22.32 0.68 -3.45
CA THR A 165 21.92 0.51 -4.84
C THR A 165 20.44 0.18 -4.99
N PHE A 166 19.76 0.90 -5.88
CA PHE A 166 18.43 0.53 -6.34
C PHE A 166 18.49 -0.74 -7.18
N GLN A 167 17.44 -1.55 -7.10
CA GLN A 167 17.30 -2.77 -7.87
C GLN A 167 16.08 -2.67 -8.77
N THR A 168 16.16 -3.31 -9.93
CA THR A 168 15.01 -3.47 -10.81
C THR A 168 14.35 -4.80 -10.51
N HIS A 169 13.06 -4.77 -10.16
CA HIS A 169 12.25 -5.95 -9.90
C HIS A 169 11.26 -6.17 -11.04
N TYR A 170 11.15 -7.42 -11.50
CA TYR A 170 10.32 -7.81 -12.64
C TYR A 170 9.28 -8.82 -12.21
N TYR A 171 8.03 -8.59 -12.61
CA TYR A 171 6.93 -9.53 -12.41
C TYR A 171 5.94 -9.46 -13.58
N LEU A 172 5.19 -10.53 -13.81
CA LEU A 172 4.17 -10.60 -14.84
C LEU A 172 2.78 -10.54 -14.21
N SER A 173 1.89 -9.70 -14.73
CA SER A 173 0.50 -9.61 -14.28
C SER A 173 -0.45 -10.01 -15.42
N PRO A 174 -0.72 -11.32 -15.63
CA PRO A 174 -1.53 -11.79 -16.75
C PRO A 174 -2.96 -11.22 -16.73
N PRO A 175 -3.54 -10.83 -17.89
CA PRO A 175 -3.02 -10.98 -19.25
C PRO A 175 -2.08 -9.84 -19.71
N GLY A 176 -1.63 -8.98 -18.78
CA GLY A 176 -0.77 -7.83 -19.04
C GLY A 176 0.71 -8.17 -19.32
N PRO A 177 1.49 -7.15 -19.74
CA PRO A 177 2.89 -7.30 -20.07
C PRO A 177 3.77 -7.51 -18.83
N LEU A 178 5.02 -7.91 -19.08
CA LEU A 178 6.06 -7.95 -18.06
C LEU A 178 6.24 -6.54 -17.49
N SER A 179 6.07 -6.42 -16.18
CA SER A 179 6.13 -5.16 -15.44
C SER A 179 7.50 -5.01 -14.81
N GLU A 180 8.04 -3.80 -14.88
CA GLU A 180 9.32 -3.42 -14.31
C GLU A 180 9.10 -2.32 -13.27
N ILE A 181 9.59 -2.53 -12.05
CA ILE A 181 9.55 -1.53 -10.99
C ILE A 181 10.93 -1.35 -10.37
N VAL A 182 11.29 -0.10 -10.09
CA VAL A 182 12.54 0.24 -9.40
C VAL A 182 12.26 0.24 -7.90
N VAL A 183 13.00 -0.58 -7.16
CA VAL A 183 12.86 -0.71 -5.72
C VAL A 183 14.10 -0.18 -5.00
N GLY A 184 13.86 0.47 -3.87
CA GLY A 184 14.89 1.01 -3.01
C GLY A 184 15.68 -0.08 -2.30
N PRO A 185 16.90 0.23 -1.84
CA PRO A 185 17.77 -0.76 -1.19
C PRO A 185 17.17 -1.32 0.11
N ALA A 186 16.25 -0.60 0.76
CA ALA A 186 15.58 -1.07 1.98
C ALA A 186 14.58 -2.20 1.73
N LEU A 187 14.28 -2.52 0.46
CA LEU A 187 13.42 -3.62 0.06
C LEU A 187 14.21 -4.85 -0.43
N ASP A 188 15.53 -4.88 -0.28
CA ASP A 188 16.28 -6.11 -0.54
C ASP A 188 15.82 -7.25 0.39
N LEU A 189 15.53 -8.43 -0.18
CA LEU A 189 14.96 -9.56 0.58
C LEU A 189 15.89 -10.06 1.69
N ASN A 190 17.21 -10.08 1.45
CA ASN A 190 18.18 -10.51 2.46
C ASN A 190 18.23 -9.48 3.59
N PHE A 191 18.20 -8.18 3.25
CA PHE A 191 18.11 -7.12 4.24
C PHE A 191 16.82 -7.23 5.07
N LEU A 192 15.64 -7.35 4.45
CA LEU A 192 14.35 -7.52 5.15
C LEU A 192 14.36 -8.74 6.09
N THR A 193 14.98 -9.83 5.64
CA THR A 193 15.13 -11.05 6.44
C THR A 193 16.00 -10.82 7.69
N GLN A 194 17.15 -10.15 7.54
CA GLN A 194 18.01 -9.84 8.70
C GLN A 194 17.33 -8.84 9.66
N VAL A 195 16.55 -7.89 9.13
CA VAL A 195 15.75 -6.97 9.94
C VAL A 195 14.66 -7.72 10.70
N LEU A 196 14.03 -8.73 10.10
CA LEU A 196 13.06 -9.59 10.78
C LEU A 196 13.70 -10.37 11.92
N ASP A 197 14.91 -10.91 11.70
CA ASP A 197 15.65 -11.63 12.73
C ASP A 197 16.02 -10.69 13.90
N LEU A 198 16.51 -9.47 13.61
CA LEU A 198 16.77 -8.44 14.62
C LEU A 198 15.52 -8.05 15.40
N GLN A 199 14.42 -7.76 14.70
CA GLN A 199 13.14 -7.41 15.32
C GLN A 199 12.66 -8.54 16.23
N THR A 200 12.66 -9.78 15.75
CA THR A 200 12.23 -10.95 16.53
C THR A 200 13.06 -11.13 17.80
N ASN A 201 14.38 -10.94 17.72
CA ASN A 201 15.24 -11.00 18.90
C ASN A 201 14.89 -9.91 19.92
N ILE A 202 14.63 -8.68 19.46
CA ILE A 202 14.24 -7.55 20.32
C ILE A 202 12.89 -7.81 21.01
N LEU A 203 11.90 -8.29 20.27
CA LEU A 203 10.56 -8.57 20.81
C LEU A 203 10.57 -9.67 21.87
N ASN A 204 11.57 -10.57 21.82
CA ASN A 204 11.77 -11.66 22.78
C ASN A 204 12.68 -11.29 23.97
N LEU A 205 13.16 -10.04 24.07
CA LEU A 205 14.00 -9.61 25.20
C LEU A 205 13.24 -9.66 26.53
N GLU A 206 14.00 -9.99 27.57
CA GLU A 206 13.56 -9.93 28.96
C GLU A 206 14.37 -8.87 29.71
N GLY A 207 13.67 -7.94 30.35
CA GLY A 207 14.24 -7.04 31.36
C GLY A 207 14.16 -7.66 32.75
N TYR A 208 14.96 -7.17 33.69
CA TYR A 208 14.97 -7.68 35.05
C TYR A 208 14.87 -6.53 36.06
N LEU A 209 13.94 -6.66 37.01
CA LEU A 209 13.76 -5.70 38.10
C LEU A 209 14.66 -6.05 39.30
N PRO A 210 15.53 -5.14 39.76
CA PRO A 210 16.25 -5.29 41.02
C PRO A 210 15.33 -5.05 42.23
N PRO A 211 15.60 -5.67 43.41
CA PRO A 211 16.64 -6.66 43.70
C PRO A 211 16.23 -8.11 43.39
N ASP A 212 14.94 -8.38 43.18
CA ASP A 212 14.38 -9.73 43.13
C ASP A 212 14.56 -10.45 41.77
N ASN A 213 15.22 -9.81 40.79
CA ASN A 213 15.44 -10.31 39.43
C ASN A 213 14.15 -10.81 38.75
N ILE A 214 13.04 -10.12 38.97
CA ILE A 214 11.76 -10.45 38.33
C ILE A 214 11.88 -10.13 36.84
N SER A 215 11.66 -11.14 35.99
CA SER A 215 11.65 -11.00 34.54
C SER A 215 10.44 -10.19 34.07
N VAL A 216 10.67 -9.29 33.11
CA VAL A 216 9.67 -8.45 32.47
C VAL A 216 9.80 -8.62 30.96
N ARG A 217 8.76 -9.14 30.32
CA ARG A 217 8.71 -9.28 28.86
C ARG A 217 8.03 -8.09 28.22
N LEU A 218 8.29 -7.88 26.93
CA LEU A 218 7.58 -6.85 26.16
C LEU A 218 6.05 -7.06 26.21
N THR A 219 5.60 -8.32 26.13
CA THR A 219 4.17 -8.68 26.23
C THR A 219 3.52 -8.25 27.54
N ASP A 220 4.27 -7.97 28.60
CA ASP A 220 3.72 -7.55 29.89
C ASP A 220 3.46 -6.03 29.95
N ILE A 221 4.13 -5.26 29.07
CA ILE A 221 4.18 -3.78 29.15
C ILE A 221 3.72 -3.08 27.87
N CYS A 222 3.69 -3.78 26.73
CA CYS A 222 3.37 -3.19 25.43
C CYS A 222 1.89 -2.82 25.29
N LEU A 223 1.62 -1.82 24.46
CA LEU A 223 0.26 -1.43 24.08
C LEU A 223 -0.38 -2.52 23.20
N LYS A 224 -1.62 -2.89 23.51
CA LYS A 224 -2.39 -3.91 22.81
C LYS A 224 -3.75 -3.35 22.37
N PRO A 225 -3.90 -2.95 21.10
CA PRO A 225 -5.08 -2.20 20.66
C PRO A 225 -6.32 -3.09 20.43
N SER A 226 -6.14 -4.27 19.81
CA SER A 226 -7.27 -5.12 19.41
C SER A 226 -7.19 -6.58 19.86
N ASN A 227 -5.99 -7.10 20.12
CA ASN A 227 -5.79 -8.50 20.51
C ASN A 227 -4.63 -8.62 21.51
N THR A 228 -4.04 -9.79 21.66
CA THR A 228 -2.94 -10.04 22.63
C THR A 228 -1.57 -9.60 22.14
N ASN A 229 -1.42 -9.22 20.87
CA ASN A 229 -0.14 -8.86 20.27
C ASN A 229 0.19 -7.38 20.52
N CYS A 230 1.49 -7.10 20.60
CA CYS A 230 2.01 -5.77 20.85
C CYS A 230 1.90 -4.89 19.60
N ALA A 231 1.59 -3.60 19.79
CA ALA A 231 1.64 -2.60 18.73
C ALA A 231 3.10 -2.32 18.33
N VAL A 232 3.55 -3.00 17.26
CA VAL A 232 4.88 -2.84 16.65
C VAL A 232 4.69 -2.36 15.23
N PHE A 233 5.15 -1.15 14.91
CA PHE A 233 5.06 -0.57 13.56
C PHE A 233 6.35 -0.88 12.81
N SER A 234 6.25 -1.68 11.75
CA SER A 234 7.35 -2.13 10.91
C SER A 234 6.80 -2.57 9.56
N VAL A 235 7.60 -2.49 8.49
CA VAL A 235 7.20 -3.03 7.17
C VAL A 235 6.89 -4.53 7.23
N LEU A 236 7.53 -5.24 8.17
CA LEU A 236 7.37 -6.69 8.36
C LEU A 236 5.97 -7.08 8.88
N GLN A 237 5.21 -6.11 9.38
CA GLN A 237 3.82 -6.33 9.75
C GLN A 237 2.88 -6.53 8.56
N TYR A 238 3.26 -6.08 7.35
CA TYR A 238 2.53 -6.48 6.15
C TYR A 238 2.55 -8.00 5.94
N PHE A 239 3.51 -8.70 6.56
CA PHE A 239 3.65 -10.14 6.55
C PHE A 239 3.33 -10.76 7.92
N GLN A 240 2.71 -10.00 8.83
CA GLN A 240 2.38 -10.42 10.20
C GLN A 240 3.61 -10.98 10.94
N ASN A 241 4.80 -10.41 10.70
CA ASN A 241 6.07 -10.87 11.24
C ASN A 241 6.42 -12.33 10.90
N SER A 242 5.80 -12.91 9.86
CA SER A 242 6.04 -14.29 9.43
C SER A 242 7.08 -14.35 8.31
N ARG A 243 8.13 -15.14 8.55
CA ARG A 243 9.17 -15.42 7.54
C ARG A 243 8.61 -16.21 6.37
N ASP A 244 7.62 -17.08 6.60
CA ASP A 244 6.96 -17.85 5.55
C ASP A 244 6.13 -16.93 4.63
N ASN A 245 5.44 -15.94 5.21
CA ASN A 245 4.70 -14.95 4.43
C ASN A 245 5.64 -14.04 3.63
N LEU A 246 6.77 -13.62 4.23
CA LEU A 246 7.79 -12.82 3.55
C LEU A 246 8.42 -13.56 2.37
N ASN A 247 8.64 -14.87 2.50
CA ASN A 247 9.23 -15.70 1.45
C ASN A 247 8.20 -16.25 0.44
N LYS A 248 6.93 -15.87 0.56
CA LYS A 248 5.87 -16.36 -0.32
C LYS A 248 5.97 -15.73 -1.70
N SER A 249 5.95 -16.57 -2.72
CA SER A 249 5.90 -16.14 -4.12
C SER A 249 4.95 -17.05 -4.92
N ILE A 250 4.38 -16.51 -5.98
CA ILE A 250 3.57 -17.23 -6.97
C ILE A 250 4.19 -16.97 -8.33
N GLY A 251 4.37 -18.04 -9.10
CA GLY A 251 4.96 -18.00 -10.43
C GLY A 251 4.96 -19.39 -11.05
N ASP A 252 5.46 -19.47 -12.27
CA ASP A 252 5.81 -20.73 -12.94
C ASP A 252 7.34 -20.82 -13.13
N ASP A 253 7.81 -21.81 -13.87
CA ASP A 253 9.25 -22.04 -14.14
C ASP A 253 9.92 -20.87 -14.87
N PHE A 254 9.15 -19.97 -15.50
CA PHE A 254 9.64 -18.89 -16.36
C PHE A 254 9.35 -17.50 -15.80
N PHE A 255 8.21 -17.30 -15.13
CA PHE A 255 7.71 -15.99 -14.74
C PHE A 255 7.31 -15.95 -13.27
N LEU A 256 7.76 -14.90 -12.59
CA LEU A 256 7.24 -14.49 -11.29
C LEU A 256 5.95 -13.69 -11.50
N TYR A 257 4.86 -14.13 -10.87
CA TYR A 257 3.57 -13.43 -10.94
C TYR A 257 3.37 -12.48 -9.76
N ALA A 258 3.76 -12.91 -8.56
CA ALA A 258 3.64 -12.11 -7.34
C ALA A 258 4.62 -12.58 -6.27
N ASP A 259 5.11 -11.66 -5.47
CA ASP A 259 5.99 -11.89 -4.33
C ASP A 259 5.87 -10.80 -3.25
N TYR A 260 6.80 -10.78 -2.31
CA TYR A 260 6.87 -9.78 -1.25
C TYR A 260 6.90 -8.32 -1.74
N ILE A 261 7.54 -8.01 -2.89
CA ILE A 261 7.54 -6.64 -3.42
C ILE A 261 6.13 -6.27 -3.88
N THR A 262 5.45 -7.16 -4.61
CA THR A 262 4.08 -6.91 -5.04
C THR A 262 3.12 -6.73 -3.86
N HIS A 263 3.33 -7.47 -2.76
CA HIS A 263 2.53 -7.33 -1.54
C HIS A 263 2.80 -6.01 -0.81
N ILE A 264 4.08 -5.66 -0.62
CA ILE A 264 4.47 -4.37 -0.02
C ILE A 264 3.88 -3.23 -0.83
N PHE A 265 3.95 -3.31 -2.16
CA PHE A 265 3.38 -2.31 -3.04
C PHE A 265 1.87 -2.18 -2.84
N GLN A 266 1.12 -3.29 -2.83
CA GLN A 266 -0.32 -3.29 -2.57
C GLN A 266 -0.67 -2.69 -1.20
N CYS A 267 0.01 -3.12 -0.13
CA CYS A 267 -0.28 -2.67 1.22
C CYS A 267 0.17 -1.23 1.51
N SER A 268 1.15 -0.71 0.76
CA SER A 268 1.68 0.63 0.97
C SER A 268 1.10 1.69 0.04
N THR A 269 0.52 1.32 -1.10
CA THR A 269 0.01 2.30 -2.08
C THR A 269 -1.50 2.24 -2.27
N LYS A 270 -2.14 1.09 -2.02
CA LYS A 270 -3.58 0.89 -2.22
C LYS A 270 -4.35 0.90 -0.92
N LYS A 271 -5.69 0.86 -1.02
CA LYS A 271 -6.56 0.65 0.13
C LYS A 271 -6.22 -0.70 0.78
N PRO A 272 -5.87 -0.75 2.08
CA PRO A 272 -5.52 -1.99 2.77
C PRO A 272 -6.64 -3.02 2.62
N SER A 273 -6.30 -4.21 2.12
CA SER A 273 -7.23 -5.33 1.95
C SER A 273 -7.02 -6.39 3.02
N LEU A 274 -8.10 -7.11 3.34
CA LEU A 274 -8.04 -8.29 4.23
C LEU A 274 -7.25 -9.44 3.60
N ASN A 275 -7.33 -9.56 2.27
CA ASN A 275 -6.53 -10.45 1.46
C ASN A 275 -6.15 -9.68 0.19
N ASP A 276 -4.87 -9.63 -0.16
CA ASP A 276 -4.42 -9.14 -1.45
C ASP A 276 -4.86 -10.13 -2.56
N ALA A 277 -5.08 -9.62 -3.76
CA ALA A 277 -5.65 -10.40 -4.86
C ALA A 277 -4.69 -11.45 -5.45
N LEU A 278 -3.39 -11.32 -5.20
CA LEU A 278 -2.36 -12.14 -5.83
C LEU A 278 -1.84 -13.22 -4.88
N LEU A 279 -1.23 -12.82 -3.76
CA LEU A 279 -0.65 -13.71 -2.76
C LEU A 279 -1.65 -14.17 -1.70
N ASN A 280 -2.85 -13.58 -1.63
CA ASN A 280 -3.85 -13.89 -0.61
C ASN A 280 -3.28 -13.75 0.81
N LEU A 281 -2.55 -12.66 1.04
CA LEU A 281 -2.02 -12.22 2.33
C LEU A 281 -2.75 -10.97 2.81
N SER A 282 -2.85 -10.79 4.12
CA SER A 282 -3.48 -9.60 4.69
C SER A 282 -2.50 -8.43 4.73
N CYS A 283 -2.99 -7.21 4.54
CA CYS A 283 -2.23 -5.99 4.84
C CYS A 283 -2.32 -5.56 6.31
N PHE A 284 -3.14 -6.25 7.12
CA PHE A 284 -3.29 -5.97 8.54
C PHE A 284 -2.11 -6.57 9.32
N SER A 285 -1.57 -5.80 10.25
CA SER A 285 -0.58 -6.27 11.22
C SER A 285 -1.12 -7.42 12.07
N ASP A 286 -0.22 -8.15 12.71
CA ASP A 286 -0.57 -9.21 13.66
C ASP A 286 -1.38 -8.71 14.86
N PHE A 287 -1.28 -7.42 15.21
CA PHE A 287 -2.06 -6.76 16.26
C PHE A 287 -3.41 -6.21 15.77
N GLY A 288 -3.75 -6.41 14.50
CA GLY A 288 -5.02 -6.04 13.88
C GLY A 288 -5.11 -4.59 13.40
N GLY A 289 -4.03 -3.82 13.50
CA GLY A 289 -3.97 -2.45 12.96
C GLY A 289 -3.45 -2.39 11.52
N ILE A 290 -3.64 -1.23 10.90
CA ILE A 290 -3.08 -0.90 9.58
C ILE A 290 -1.77 -0.15 9.78
N ILE A 291 -0.75 -0.50 8.99
CA ILE A 291 0.55 0.16 8.99
C ILE A 291 0.60 1.19 7.86
N HIS A 292 0.66 2.46 8.22
CA HIS A 292 0.83 3.53 7.25
C HIS A 292 2.29 3.56 6.74
N PRO A 293 2.52 3.71 5.42
CA PRO A 293 3.87 3.66 4.85
C PRO A 293 4.83 4.69 5.44
N THR A 294 4.33 5.90 5.72
CA THR A 294 5.16 7.02 6.21
C THR A 294 5.73 6.81 7.60
N VAL A 295 5.27 5.81 8.35
CA VAL A 295 5.79 5.50 9.69
C VAL A 295 6.75 4.31 9.70
N VAL A 296 6.96 3.66 8.56
CA VAL A 296 7.85 2.48 8.44
C VAL A 296 8.91 2.60 7.35
N PHE A 297 8.72 3.49 6.37
CA PHE A 297 9.71 3.78 5.32
C PHE A 297 10.41 5.10 5.57
N SER A 298 11.71 5.14 5.27
CA SER A 298 12.54 6.33 5.43
C SER A 298 13.36 6.62 4.17
N ASN A 299 13.61 7.91 3.94
CA ASN A 299 14.53 8.42 2.92
C ASN A 299 14.25 7.89 1.50
N TYR A 300 13.06 8.15 0.98
CA TYR A 300 12.68 7.83 -0.39
C TYR A 300 12.64 9.11 -1.25
N PRO A 301 13.21 9.11 -2.49
CA PRO A 301 13.38 10.33 -3.30
C PRO A 301 12.06 10.96 -3.73
N ASN A 302 11.09 10.13 -4.12
CA ASN A 302 9.77 10.58 -4.52
C ASN A 302 8.77 10.32 -3.41
N THR A 303 8.20 11.36 -2.81
CA THR A 303 7.24 11.25 -1.69
C THR A 303 6.01 10.37 -1.98
N LYS A 304 5.77 10.02 -3.25
CA LYS A 304 4.69 9.15 -3.72
C LYS A 304 5.08 7.67 -3.89
N HIS A 305 6.36 7.32 -3.91
CA HIS A 305 6.83 5.94 -4.11
C HIS A 305 7.60 5.44 -2.90
N THR A 306 6.88 4.97 -1.89
CA THR A 306 7.46 4.41 -0.66
C THR A 306 8.29 3.16 -0.92
N ILE A 307 8.09 2.48 -2.07
CA ILE A 307 8.92 1.35 -2.50
C ILE A 307 10.36 1.73 -2.85
N GLU A 308 10.65 3.02 -3.04
CA GLU A 308 12.01 3.54 -3.30
C GLU A 308 12.78 3.84 -2.00
N ALA A 309 12.32 3.33 -0.86
CA ALA A 309 12.90 3.60 0.46
C ALA A 309 14.37 3.19 0.57
N LYS A 310 15.15 4.05 1.23
CA LYS A 310 16.56 3.80 1.56
C LYS A 310 16.80 3.38 2.99
N GLY A 311 15.77 3.40 3.84
CA GLY A 311 15.82 2.87 5.19
C GLY A 311 14.44 2.48 5.69
N LEU A 312 14.43 1.76 6.81
CA LEU A 312 13.23 1.31 7.50
C LEU A 312 13.18 1.92 8.90
N VAL A 313 11.97 2.11 9.41
CA VAL A 313 11.72 2.52 10.79
C VAL A 313 10.92 1.41 11.48
N ILE A 314 11.38 1.01 12.66
CA ILE A 314 10.65 0.11 13.55
C ILE A 314 10.30 0.90 14.82
N THR A 315 9.00 0.98 15.15
CA THR A 315 8.53 1.63 16.38
C THR A 315 7.78 0.64 17.24
N ILE A 316 8.25 0.44 18.48
CA ILE A 316 7.61 -0.41 19.49
C ILE A 316 6.90 0.51 20.50
N ILE A 317 5.60 0.30 20.69
CA ILE A 317 4.78 1.13 21.58
C ILE A 317 4.57 0.42 22.93
N ILE A 318 4.96 1.10 23.99
CA ILE A 318 4.80 0.67 25.39
C ILE A 318 3.75 1.54 26.06
N GLU A 319 2.88 0.94 26.88
CA GLU A 319 1.90 1.70 27.66
C GLU A 319 2.62 2.57 28.68
N ASN A 320 2.40 3.88 28.67
CA ASN A 320 2.88 4.72 29.76
C ASN A 320 1.91 4.66 30.94
N SER A 321 2.42 4.90 32.14
CA SER A 321 1.62 4.86 33.35
C SER A 321 2.13 5.85 34.38
N ASN A 322 1.22 6.40 35.18
CA ASN A 322 1.58 7.18 36.37
C ASN A 322 1.90 6.29 37.58
N LYS A 323 1.77 4.96 37.45
CA LYS A 323 2.07 4.01 38.53
C LYS A 323 3.57 3.70 38.54
N PRO A 324 4.30 3.98 39.64
CA PRO A 324 5.75 3.75 39.70
C PRO A 324 6.17 2.32 39.34
N GLU A 325 5.40 1.31 39.75
CA GLU A 325 5.68 -0.10 39.45
C GLU A 325 5.64 -0.39 37.94
N LYS A 326 4.66 0.16 37.21
CA LYS A 326 4.56 0.00 35.75
C LYS A 326 5.69 0.74 35.03
N ILE A 327 6.06 1.92 35.51
CA ILE A 327 7.21 2.68 34.99
C ILE A 327 8.49 1.87 35.16
N GLN A 328 8.73 1.29 36.34
CA GLN A 328 9.94 0.49 36.60
C GLN A 328 10.01 -0.73 35.68
N LYS A 329 8.89 -1.42 35.43
CA LYS A 329 8.81 -2.53 34.46
C LYS A 329 9.19 -2.07 33.05
N ALA A 330 8.64 -0.95 32.60
CA ALA A 330 8.99 -0.37 31.30
C ALA A 330 10.47 0.02 31.22
N GLU A 331 11.00 0.74 32.22
CA GLU A 331 12.41 1.14 32.29
C GLU A 331 13.35 -0.09 32.33
N ALA A 332 12.96 -1.18 32.99
CA ALA A 332 13.75 -2.42 33.04
C ALA A 332 13.88 -3.08 31.66
N TRP A 333 12.79 -3.16 30.89
CA TRP A 333 12.82 -3.69 29.53
C TRP A 333 13.55 -2.74 28.57
N GLU A 334 13.30 -1.42 28.67
CA GLU A 334 13.99 -0.39 27.89
C GLU A 334 15.50 -0.42 28.12
N LYS A 335 15.97 -0.68 29.34
CA LYS A 335 17.39 -0.87 29.66
C LYS A 335 17.95 -2.15 29.02
N ALA A 336 17.20 -3.26 29.06
CA ALA A 336 17.62 -4.50 28.39
C ALA A 336 17.75 -4.30 26.88
N PHE A 337 16.82 -3.56 26.27
CA PHE A 337 16.89 -3.16 24.86
C PHE A 337 18.16 -2.37 24.54
N ILE A 338 18.47 -1.30 25.30
CA ILE A 338 19.68 -0.50 25.07
C ILE A 338 20.94 -1.35 25.19
N ASN A 339 21.05 -2.18 26.22
CA ASN A 339 22.20 -3.07 26.40
C ASN A 339 22.35 -4.06 25.25
N TYR A 340 21.24 -4.64 24.78
CA TYR A 340 21.23 -5.54 23.63
C TYR A 340 21.73 -4.83 22.37
N MET A 341 21.21 -3.63 22.09
CA MET A 341 21.59 -2.86 20.90
C MET A 341 23.05 -2.39 20.95
N GLN A 342 23.56 -1.97 22.11
CA GLN A 342 24.97 -1.61 22.29
C GLN A 342 25.89 -2.79 22.03
N ASN A 343 25.55 -3.97 22.57
CA ASN A 343 26.32 -5.19 22.35
C ASN A 343 26.26 -5.61 20.87
N PHE A 344 25.08 -5.56 20.25
CA PHE A 344 24.91 -5.83 18.83
C PHE A 344 25.80 -4.92 17.99
N THR A 345 25.76 -3.60 18.19
CA THR A 345 26.59 -2.66 17.43
C THR A 345 28.08 -2.87 17.65
N ALA A 346 28.52 -3.14 18.89
CA ALA A 346 29.92 -3.40 19.20
C ALA A 346 30.45 -4.68 18.53
N ILE A 347 29.62 -5.74 18.47
CA ILE A 347 29.93 -6.96 17.73
C ILE A 347 30.07 -6.66 16.24
N GLN A 348 29.13 -5.93 15.65
CA GLN A 348 29.18 -5.56 14.24
C GLN A 348 30.44 -4.75 13.90
N ASP A 349 30.81 -3.79 14.74
CA ASP A 349 32.03 -2.99 14.54
C ASP A 349 33.30 -3.82 14.62
N SER A 350 33.35 -4.80 15.54
CA SER A 350 34.45 -5.76 15.65
C SER A 350 34.54 -6.64 14.39
N LEU A 351 33.41 -7.16 13.90
CA LEU A 351 33.37 -7.97 12.67
C LEU A 351 33.80 -7.17 11.43
N ARG A 352 33.44 -5.88 11.34
CA ARG A 352 33.92 -4.96 10.29
C ARG A 352 35.42 -4.77 10.35
N ALA A 353 35.98 -4.55 11.55
CA ALA A 353 37.42 -4.41 11.75
C ALA A 353 38.20 -5.68 11.35
N GLU A 354 37.63 -6.86 11.64
CA GLU A 354 38.20 -8.17 11.30
C GLU A 354 37.94 -8.61 9.84
N LYS A 355 37.18 -7.84 9.05
CA LYS A 355 36.76 -8.17 7.68
C LYS A 355 36.02 -9.53 7.56
N ARG A 356 35.28 -9.92 8.60
CA ARG A 356 34.47 -11.17 8.62
C ARG A 356 33.10 -10.95 7.98
N LEU A 357 33.11 -10.70 6.67
CA LEU A 357 31.93 -10.24 5.92
C LEU A 357 30.74 -11.22 5.93
N ASN A 358 30.98 -12.53 6.07
CA ASN A 358 29.91 -13.54 6.07
C ASN A 358 29.08 -13.56 7.36
N GLU A 359 29.57 -12.94 8.43
CA GLU A 359 28.91 -12.89 9.75
C GLU A 359 28.36 -11.50 10.06
N LEU A 360 28.57 -10.56 9.14
CA LEU A 360 28.16 -9.17 9.29
C LEU A 360 26.67 -9.02 8.93
N ALA A 361 25.95 -8.24 9.74
CA ALA A 361 24.66 -7.71 9.33
C ALA A 361 24.91 -6.63 8.27
N ASN A 362 24.26 -6.73 7.11
CA ASN A 362 24.50 -5.84 5.97
C ASN A 362 23.79 -4.48 6.12
N PHE A 363 23.78 -3.92 7.32
CA PHE A 363 23.10 -2.68 7.65
C PHE A 363 23.68 -1.96 8.86
N THR A 364 23.34 -0.69 8.92
CA THR A 364 23.58 0.20 10.05
C THR A 364 22.27 0.48 10.78
N VAL A 365 22.29 0.43 12.11
CA VAL A 365 21.10 0.65 12.95
C VAL A 365 21.33 1.80 13.91
N TYR A 366 20.35 2.71 13.97
CA TYR A 366 20.24 3.78 14.96
C TYR A 366 19.03 3.48 15.83
N TYR A 367 19.12 3.74 17.13
CA TYR A 367 18.06 3.38 18.06
C TYR A 367 17.93 4.40 19.17
N SER A 368 16.72 4.54 19.69
CA SER A 368 16.44 5.36 20.86
C SER A 368 15.23 4.82 21.62
N ASN A 369 15.13 5.17 22.89
CA ASN A 369 13.91 4.97 23.67
C ASN A 369 13.74 6.08 24.73
N GLU A 370 12.56 6.13 25.35
CA GLU A 370 12.24 7.17 26.33
C GLU A 370 13.24 7.22 27.51
N HIS A 371 13.71 6.06 28.00
CA HIS A 371 14.72 6.00 29.05
C HIS A 371 16.07 6.60 28.62
N SER A 372 16.54 6.32 27.40
CA SER A 372 17.81 6.84 26.89
C SER A 372 17.81 8.36 26.82
N ILE A 373 16.73 8.99 26.35
CA ILE A 373 16.60 10.44 26.26
C ILE A 373 16.62 11.07 27.66
N LYS A 374 15.87 10.49 28.61
CA LYS A 374 15.86 10.95 30.01
C LYS A 374 17.24 10.85 30.64
N ASN A 375 17.98 9.78 30.39
CA ASN A 375 19.33 9.61 30.93
C ASN A 375 20.31 10.62 30.32
N GLU A 376 20.30 10.80 28.99
CA GLU A 376 21.18 11.76 28.31
C GLU A 376 20.94 13.21 28.76
N LEU A 377 19.69 13.60 28.96
CA LEU A 377 19.35 14.90 29.54
C LEU A 377 19.93 15.06 30.95
N ASN A 378 19.84 14.02 31.78
CA ASN A 378 20.38 14.05 33.14
C ASN A 378 21.92 14.13 33.15
N THR A 379 22.62 13.40 32.27
CA THR A 379 24.08 13.51 32.14
C THR A 379 24.50 14.90 31.68
N MET A 380 23.78 15.53 30.75
CA MET A 380 24.05 16.91 30.33
C MET A 380 23.86 17.93 31.46
N ILE A 381 22.83 17.77 32.30
CA ILE A 381 22.61 18.63 33.46
C ILE A 381 23.74 18.46 34.48
N TRP A 382 24.18 17.23 34.72
CA TRP A 382 25.30 16.94 35.64
C TRP A 382 26.63 17.51 35.14
N SER A 383 26.95 17.40 33.85
CA SER A 383 28.18 17.98 33.28
C SER A 383 28.16 19.51 33.27
N ASN A 384 27.00 20.14 33.06
CA ASN A 384 26.81 21.58 33.20
C ASN A 384 26.96 22.04 34.67
N ASN A 385 26.49 21.25 35.64
CA ASN A 385 26.69 21.57 37.04
C ASN A 385 28.16 21.39 37.46
N GLN A 386 28.90 20.41 36.92
CA GLN A 386 30.33 20.27 37.19
C GLN A 386 31.19 21.39 36.55
N SER A 387 30.77 21.92 35.39
CA SER A 387 31.46 23.06 34.75
C SER A 387 31.15 24.40 35.41
N ASN A 388 30.03 24.53 36.13
CA ASN A 388 29.71 25.69 36.98
C ASN A 388 30.29 25.60 38.41
N ILE A 389 30.94 24.48 38.77
CA ILE A 389 31.60 24.26 40.08
C ILE A 389 33.14 24.38 39.96
N LYS A 390 33.68 24.71 38.78
CA LYS A 390 35.07 25.12 38.58
C LYS A 390 35.13 26.59 38.22
#